data_AF-A0A3M2IS34-F1
#
_entry.id   AF-A0A3M2IS34-F1
#
_cell.length_a   1.000
_cell.length_b   1.000
_cell.length_c   1.000
_cell.angle_alpha   90.00
_cell.angle_beta   90.00
_cell.angle_gamma   90.00
#
_symmetry.space_group_name_H-M   'P 1'
#
loop_
_entity.id
_entity.type
_entity.pdbx_description
1 polymer ?
#
loop_
_entity_poly.entity_id
_entity_poly.type
_entity_poly.pdbx_seq_one_letter_code
_entity_poly.pdbx_strand_id
1 'polypeptide(L)'
;HGAPRRRTDALLHEARKQARTARYAAEVARPALGRDAKRYARAMEALQEVLGEHQDTVVARDRLAGLAHETADPRAAYAYGRLHAQEEARGRDARHRARRVADRAARPRVRRWLG
;
A
#
# COMPACT_ATOMS: atom_id res chain seq x y z
N HIS A 1 14.97 16.56 -5.20
CA HIS A 1 14.97 15.14 -5.64
C HIS A 1 13.64 14.37 -5.38
N GLY A 2 12.46 14.97 -5.62
CA GLY A 2 11.16 14.33 -5.30
C GLY A 2 10.54 13.39 -6.36
N ALA A 3 11.00 13.46 -7.61
CA ALA A 3 10.39 12.73 -8.73
C ALA A 3 10.46 11.18 -8.64
N PRO A 4 11.58 10.56 -8.20
CA PRO A 4 11.66 9.10 -8.11
C PRO A 4 10.72 8.49 -7.07
N ARG A 5 10.51 9.22 -5.96
CA ARG A 5 9.56 8.82 -4.91
C ARG A 5 8.12 8.92 -5.39
N ARG A 6 7.73 10.05 -6.01
CA ARG A 6 6.39 10.21 -6.59
C ARG A 6 6.05 9.11 -7.60
N ARG A 7 7.01 8.74 -8.47
CA ARG A 7 6.82 7.61 -9.40
C ARG A 7 6.65 6.28 -8.67
N THR A 8 7.46 6.03 -7.65
CA THR A 8 7.35 4.81 -6.84
C THR A 8 6.01 4.71 -6.13
N ASP A 9 5.55 5.81 -5.52
CA ASP A 9 4.28 5.87 -4.78
C ASP A 9 3.09 5.66 -5.74
N ALA A 10 3.15 6.22 -6.96
CA ALA A 10 2.17 5.97 -8.01
C ALA A 10 2.12 4.49 -8.42
N LEU A 11 3.27 3.85 -8.62
CA LEU A 11 3.32 2.41 -8.93
C LEU A 11 2.75 1.54 -7.81
N LEU A 12 3.00 1.89 -6.54
CA LEU A 12 2.43 1.17 -5.40
C LEU A 12 0.91 1.39 -5.29
N HIS A 13 0.43 2.58 -5.64
CA HIS A 13 -1.00 2.85 -5.74
C HIS A 13 -1.68 2.02 -6.84
N GLU A 14 -1.06 1.92 -8.02
CA GLU A 14 -1.56 1.04 -9.10
C GLU A 14 -1.58 -0.44 -8.67
N ALA A 15 -0.51 -0.91 -8.02
CA ALA A 15 -0.45 -2.26 -7.48
C ALA A 15 -1.59 -2.53 -6.47
N ARG A 16 -1.98 -1.53 -5.67
CA ARG A 16 -3.12 -1.64 -4.75
C ARG A 16 -4.44 -1.86 -5.48
N LYS A 17 -4.68 -1.09 -6.56
CA LYS A 17 -5.88 -1.25 -7.39
C LYS A 17 -5.91 -2.63 -8.03
N GLN A 18 -4.78 -3.10 -8.56
CA GLN A 18 -4.68 -4.44 -9.14
C GLN A 18 -4.93 -5.55 -8.10
N ALA A 19 -4.36 -5.44 -6.89
CA ALA A 19 -4.61 -6.39 -5.80
C ALA A 19 -6.10 -6.46 -5.44
N ARG A 20 -6.78 -5.30 -5.35
CA ARG A 20 -8.22 -5.22 -5.11
C ARG A 20 -9.02 -5.92 -6.20
N THR A 21 -8.74 -5.63 -7.46
CA THR A 21 -9.41 -6.27 -8.61
C THR A 21 -9.19 -7.78 -8.60
N ALA A 22 -7.96 -8.23 -8.36
CA ALA A 22 -7.60 -9.64 -8.32
C ALA A 22 -8.30 -10.38 -7.15
N ARG A 23 -8.44 -9.73 -5.98
CA ARG A 23 -9.23 -10.25 -4.87
C ARG A 23 -10.68 -10.50 -5.28
N TYR A 24 -11.34 -9.50 -5.86
CA TYR A 24 -12.74 -9.61 -6.26
C TYR A 24 -12.95 -10.67 -7.35
N ALA A 25 -12.05 -10.76 -8.33
CA ALA A 25 -12.11 -11.83 -9.33
C ALA A 25 -12.03 -13.22 -8.68
N ALA A 26 -11.16 -13.42 -7.69
CA ALA A 26 -11.05 -14.69 -6.98
C ALA A 26 -12.25 -14.96 -6.07
N GLU A 27 -12.86 -13.93 -5.46
CA GLU A 27 -14.11 -14.09 -4.71
C GLU A 27 -15.26 -14.55 -5.61
N VAL A 28 -15.37 -14.00 -6.82
CA VAL A 28 -16.35 -14.41 -7.83
C VAL A 28 -16.08 -15.83 -8.34
N ALA A 29 -14.82 -16.21 -8.54
CA ALA A 29 -14.44 -17.55 -9.00
C ALA A 29 -14.56 -18.64 -7.92
N ARG A 30 -14.80 -18.26 -6.66
CA ARG A 30 -14.84 -19.19 -5.52
C ARG A 30 -15.81 -20.37 -5.68
N PRO A 31 -17.03 -20.23 -6.23
CA PRO A 31 -17.93 -21.37 -6.44
C PRO A 31 -17.35 -22.44 -7.38
N ALA A 32 -16.57 -22.03 -8.38
CA ALA A 32 -15.95 -22.95 -9.35
C ALA A 32 -14.61 -23.52 -8.86
N LEU A 33 -13.80 -22.72 -8.16
CA LEU A 33 -12.40 -23.05 -7.84
C LEU A 33 -12.14 -23.30 -6.35
N GLY A 34 -13.17 -23.19 -5.52
CA GLY A 34 -13.16 -23.61 -4.12
C GLY A 34 -12.06 -22.97 -3.26
N ARG A 35 -11.25 -23.82 -2.62
CA ARG A 35 -10.27 -23.41 -1.60
C ARG A 35 -9.10 -22.60 -2.16
N ASP A 36 -8.73 -22.81 -3.42
CA ASP A 36 -7.60 -22.14 -4.04
C ASP A 36 -7.92 -20.67 -4.34
N ALA A 37 -9.09 -20.41 -4.91
CA ALA A 37 -9.59 -19.05 -5.09
C ALA A 37 -9.76 -18.32 -3.75
N LYS A 38 -10.27 -18.99 -2.70
CA LYS A 38 -10.32 -18.41 -1.34
C LYS A 38 -8.93 -18.05 -0.82
N ARG A 39 -7.93 -18.90 -1.01
CA ARG A 39 -6.55 -18.66 -0.56
C ARG A 39 -5.94 -17.47 -1.29
N TYR A 40 -6.18 -17.36 -2.59
CA TYR A 40 -5.70 -16.23 -3.38
C TYR A 40 -6.37 -14.91 -2.99
N ALA A 41 -7.69 -14.90 -2.81
CA ALA A 41 -8.42 -13.72 -2.35
C ALA A 41 -7.84 -13.17 -1.03
N ARG A 42 -7.55 -14.07 -0.06
CA ARG A 42 -6.90 -13.68 1.21
C ARG A 42 -5.47 -13.15 1.03
N ALA A 43 -4.71 -13.68 0.09
CA ALA A 43 -3.37 -13.16 -0.21
C ALA A 43 -3.43 -11.76 -0.84
N MET A 44 -4.38 -11.53 -1.74
CA MET A 44 -4.60 -10.21 -2.36
C MET A 44 -5.18 -9.18 -1.38
N GLU A 45 -6.04 -9.61 -0.46
CA GLU A 45 -6.53 -8.79 0.65
C GLU A 45 -5.37 -8.27 1.52
N ALA A 46 -4.50 -9.16 1.99
CA ALA A 46 -3.34 -8.76 2.80
C ALA A 46 -2.41 -7.80 2.04
N LEU A 47 -2.25 -7.99 0.73
CA LEU A 47 -1.45 -7.07 -0.10
C LEU A 47 -2.14 -5.72 -0.24
N GLN A 48 -3.45 -5.71 -0.48
CA GLN A 48 -4.26 -4.49 -0.60
C GLN A 48 -4.22 -3.67 0.69
N GLU A 49 -4.32 -4.31 1.86
CA GLU A 49 -4.29 -3.65 3.18
C GLU A 49 -2.97 -2.92 3.41
N VAL A 50 -1.83 -3.61 3.27
CA VAL A 50 -0.52 -3.00 3.53
C VAL A 50 -0.17 -1.93 2.50
N LEU A 51 -0.59 -2.08 1.24
CA LEU A 51 -0.45 -1.00 0.25
C LEU A 51 -1.39 0.19 0.55
N GLY A 52 -2.53 -0.04 1.20
CA GLY A 52 -3.40 1.00 1.75
C GLY A 52 -2.71 1.81 2.82
N GLU A 53 -2.11 1.14 3.82
CA GLU A 53 -1.34 1.80 4.88
C GLU A 53 -0.22 2.69 4.29
N HIS A 54 0.49 2.21 3.26
CA HIS A 54 1.49 3.02 2.57
C HIS A 54 0.87 4.26 1.92
N GLN A 55 -0.26 4.12 1.22
CA GLN A 55 -0.95 5.25 0.60
C GLN A 55 -1.39 6.28 1.64
N ASP A 56 -1.89 5.84 2.79
CA ASP A 56 -2.32 6.73 3.87
C ASP A 56 -1.15 7.59 4.37
N THR A 57 0.06 7.01 4.48
CA THR A 57 1.26 7.78 4.84
C THR A 57 1.64 8.81 3.76
N VAL A 58 1.40 8.53 2.47
CA VAL A 58 1.63 9.51 1.39
C VAL A 58 0.69 10.70 1.55
N VAL A 59 -0.61 10.43 1.72
CA VAL A 59 -1.63 11.48 1.90
C VAL A 59 -1.37 12.29 3.17
N ALA A 60 -1.02 11.63 4.28
CA ALA A 60 -0.70 12.30 5.54
C ALA A 60 0.50 13.24 5.39
N ARG A 61 1.57 12.81 4.71
CA ARG A 61 2.76 13.64 4.46
C ARG A 61 2.45 14.85 3.59
N ASP A 62 1.68 14.66 2.52
CA ASP A 62 1.29 15.77 1.64
C ASP A 62 0.47 16.80 2.44
N ARG A 63 -0.46 16.36 3.30
CA ARG A 63 -1.23 17.24 4.19
C ARG A 63 -0.35 17.96 5.21
N LEU A 64 0.58 17.25 5.85
CA LEU A 64 1.50 17.84 6.84
C LEU A 64 2.43 18.87 6.20
N ALA A 65 2.90 18.62 4.98
CA ALA A 65 3.70 19.58 4.22
C ALA A 65 2.90 20.84 3.87
N GLY A 66 1.62 20.69 3.48
CA GLY A 66 0.71 21.82 3.28
C GLY A 66 0.52 22.67 4.55
N LEU A 67 0.20 22.02 5.68
CA LEU A 67 0.03 22.70 6.97
C LEU A 67 1.31 23.42 7.44
N ALA A 68 2.49 22.82 7.22
CA ALA A 68 3.77 23.45 7.52
C ALA A 68 4.05 24.68 6.64
N HIS A 69 3.53 24.70 5.42
CA HIS A 69 3.66 25.84 4.51
C HIS A 69 2.69 26.97 4.83
N GLU A 70 1.48 26.63 5.30
CA GLU A 70 0.42 27.60 5.60
C GLU A 70 0.60 28.30 6.96
N THR A 71 1.30 27.68 7.91
CA THR A 71 1.44 28.23 9.26
C THR A 71 2.52 29.31 9.36
N ALA A 72 2.22 30.38 10.10
CA ALA A 72 3.18 31.43 10.46
C ALA A 72 3.92 31.14 11.79
N ASP A 73 3.49 30.13 12.57
CA ASP A 73 4.14 29.76 13.83
C ASP A 73 5.30 28.77 13.59
N PRO A 74 6.56 29.14 13.89
CA PRO A 74 7.71 28.26 13.75
C PRO A 74 7.60 26.96 14.57
N ARG A 75 6.93 26.99 15.73
CA ARG A 75 6.76 25.81 16.57
C ARG A 75 5.79 24.82 15.94
N ALA A 76 4.68 25.31 15.37
CA ALA A 76 3.75 24.49 14.61
C ALA A 76 4.41 23.89 13.36
N ALA A 77 5.16 24.68 12.58
CA ALA A 77 5.89 24.19 11.41
C ALA A 77 6.87 23.06 11.78
N TYR A 78 7.61 23.23 12.89
CA TYR A 78 8.50 22.19 13.41
C TYR A 78 7.75 20.92 13.83
N ALA A 79 6.61 21.05 14.50
CA ALA A 79 5.78 19.91 14.90
C ALA A 79 5.24 19.13 13.69
N TYR A 80 4.75 19.81 12.65
CA TYR A 80 4.33 19.18 11.40
C TYR A 80 5.49 18.47 10.69
N GLY A 81 6.68 19.07 10.67
CA GLY A 81 7.90 18.44 10.15
C GLY A 81 8.24 17.13 10.88
N ARG A 82 8.10 17.09 12.21
CA ARG A 82 8.30 15.87 13.00
C ARG A 82 7.28 14.78 12.69
N LEU A 83 6.01 15.14 12.59
CA LEU A 83 4.95 14.20 12.19
C LEU A 83 5.20 13.67 10.77
N HIS A 84 5.62 14.54 9.84
CA HIS A 84 5.95 14.15 8.47
C HIS A 84 7.07 13.09 8.46
N ALA A 85 8.14 13.29 9.24
CA ALA A 85 9.22 12.31 9.38
C ALA A 85 8.76 10.96 9.96
N GLN A 86 7.80 10.97 10.90
CA GLN A 86 7.20 9.74 11.42
C GLN A 86 6.41 9.00 10.33
N GLU A 87 5.62 9.71 9.54
CA GLU A 87 4.90 9.11 8.40
C GLU A 87 5.84 8.59 7.32
N GLU A 88 7.01 9.21 7.11
CA GLU A 88 8.02 8.64 6.23
C GLU A 88 8.57 7.30 6.73
N ALA A 89 8.77 7.17 8.04
CA ALA A 89 9.19 5.92 8.65
C ALA A 89 8.11 4.84 8.51
N ARG A 90 6.86 5.18 8.82
CA ARG A 90 5.70 4.28 8.63
C ARG A 90 5.56 3.84 7.17
N GLY A 91 5.71 4.76 6.22
CA GLY A 91 5.63 4.46 4.79
C GLY A 91 6.74 3.52 4.31
N ARG A 92 7.97 3.65 4.84
CA ARG A 92 9.08 2.72 4.55
C ARG A 92 8.81 1.32 5.08
N ASP A 93 8.32 1.23 6.30
CA ASP A 93 7.98 -0.03 6.96
C ASP A 93 6.81 -0.75 6.26
N ALA A 94 5.74 -0.02 5.93
CA ALA A 94 4.63 -0.53 5.11
C ALA A 94 5.13 -1.05 3.75
N ARG A 95 6.05 -0.34 3.08
CA ARG A 95 6.64 -0.81 1.82
C ARG A 95 7.45 -2.10 1.99
N HIS A 96 8.20 -2.25 3.08
CA HIS A 96 8.92 -3.48 3.38
C HIS A 96 7.97 -4.65 3.64
N ARG A 97 6.90 -4.44 4.41
CA ARG A 97 5.84 -5.43 4.60
C ARG A 97 5.15 -5.80 3.28
N ALA A 98 4.84 -4.82 2.44
CA ALA A 98 4.17 -5.04 1.15
C ALA A 98 4.99 -5.97 0.25
N ARG A 99 6.32 -5.82 0.21
CA ARG A 99 7.22 -6.74 -0.52
C ARG A 99 7.09 -8.16 0.00
N ARG A 100 7.20 -8.36 1.31
CA ARG A 100 7.07 -9.71 1.92
C ARG A 100 5.71 -10.34 1.63
N VAL A 101 4.63 -9.56 1.65
CA VAL A 101 3.28 -10.04 1.33
C VAL A 101 3.17 -10.39 -0.15
N ALA A 102 3.71 -9.55 -1.04
CA ALA A 102 3.75 -9.80 -2.47
C ALA A 102 4.53 -11.07 -2.81
N ASP A 103 5.71 -11.27 -2.21
CA ASP A 103 6.52 -12.49 -2.40
C ASP A 103 5.76 -13.75 -1.97
N ARG A 104 4.99 -13.67 -0.88
CA ARG A 104 4.15 -14.77 -0.43
C ARG A 104 2.97 -15.02 -1.39
N ALA A 105 2.36 -13.97 -1.91
CA ALA A 105 1.24 -14.06 -2.84
C ALA A 105 1.67 -14.55 -4.24
N ALA A 106 2.92 -14.31 -4.64
CA ALA A 106 3.48 -14.75 -5.91
C ALA A 106 3.85 -16.25 -5.94
N ARG A 107 3.82 -16.96 -4.81
CA ARG A 107 4.22 -18.37 -4.72
C ARG A 107 3.38 -19.24 -5.67
N PRO A 108 3.97 -20.27 -6.32
CA PRO A 108 3.26 -21.15 -7.25
C PRO A 108 2.02 -21.79 -6.62
N ARG A 109 2.10 -22.21 -5.35
CA ARG A 109 0.97 -22.78 -4.59
C ARG A 109 -0.21 -21.82 -4.36
N VAL A 110 -0.03 -20.52 -4.61
CA VAL A 110 -1.08 -19.48 -4.49
C VAL A 110 -1.62 -19.12 -5.88
N ARG A 111 -0.81 -19.23 -6.93
CA ARG A 111 -1.16 -18.91 -8.32
C ARG A 111 -1.56 -20.11 -9.20
N ARG A 112 -1.38 -21.35 -8.73
CA ARG A 112 -1.59 -22.61 -9.47
C ARG A 112 -2.95 -22.76 -10.15
N TRP A 113 -3.98 -22.05 -9.68
CA TRP A 113 -5.33 -22.13 -10.25
C TRP A 113 -5.54 -21.20 -11.45
N LEU A 114 -4.58 -20.33 -11.77
CA LEU A 114 -4.64 -19.40 -12.90
C LEU A 114 -4.18 -20.03 -14.23
N GLY A 115 -3.82 -21.32 -14.23
CA GLY A 115 -3.22 -22.05 -15.36
C GLY A 115 -2.12 -22.98 -14.89
#